data_AF-A0A5K0Y8P9-F1
#
_entry.id   AF-A0A5K0Y8P9-F1
#
_cell.length_a   1.000
_cell.length_b   1.000
_cell.length_c   1.000
_cell.angle_alpha   90.00
_cell.angle_beta   90.00
_cell.angle_gamma   90.00
#
_symmetry.space_group_name_H-M   'P 1'
#
loop_
_entity.id
_entity.type
_entity.pdbx_description
1 polymer ?
#
loop_
_entity_poly.entity_id
_entity_poly.type
_entity_poly.pdbx_seq_one_letter_code
_entity_poly.pdbx_strand_id
1 'polypeptide(L)' 'GGVLSPCFSEHMTDQLALMSFKFLVTKDPYNVLSNWNSNISFCDWNGVSCSRGSQ' A
#
# COMPACT_ATOMS: atom_id res chain seq x y z
N GLY A 1 18.58 9.64 -24.73
CA GLY A 1 17.82 8.41 -24.44
C GLY A 1 17.78 8.23 -22.95
N GLY A 2 16.59 8.25 -22.37
CA GLY A 2 16.37 8.18 -20.92
C GLY A 2 14.95 8.67 -20.64
N VAL A 3 14.04 7.74 -20.37
CA VAL A 3 12.64 8.05 -20.08
C VAL A 3 12.57 8.60 -18.65
N LEU A 4 12.33 9.91 -18.52
CA LEU A 4 11.74 10.45 -17.30
C LEU A 4 10.24 10.16 -17.41
N SER A 5 9.84 8.93 -17.09
CA SER A 5 8.45 8.67 -16.75
C SER A 5 8.13 9.57 -15.55
N PRO A 6 7.03 10.34 -15.56
CA PRO A 6 6.60 10.97 -14.32
C PRO A 6 6.39 9.83 -13.32
N CYS A 7 6.89 10.04 -12.11
CA CYS A 7 6.51 9.28 -10.93
C CYS A 7 4.98 9.38 -10.82
N PHE A 8 4.28 8.51 -11.55
CA PHE A 8 2.87 8.23 -11.32
C PHE A 8 2.81 7.95 -9.83
N SER A 9 2.24 8.90 -9.07
CA SER A 9 2.12 8.89 -7.62
C SER A 9 2.41 7.50 -7.04
N GLU A 10 3.64 7.27 -6.54
CA GLU A 10 4.06 5.97 -5.98
C GLU A 10 3.06 5.53 -4.91
N HIS A 11 2.51 6.50 -4.17
CA HIS A 11 1.42 6.31 -3.22
C HIS A 11 0.18 5.64 -3.82
N MET A 12 -0.22 6.01 -5.04
CA MET A 12 -1.39 5.43 -5.70
C MET A 12 -1.10 4.01 -6.19
N THR A 13 0.10 3.73 -6.70
CA THR A 13 0.48 2.38 -7.13
C THR A 13 0.65 1.43 -5.95
N ASP A 14 1.27 1.90 -4.86
CA ASP A 14 1.50 1.10 -3.65
C ASP A 14 0.19 0.79 -2.94
N GLN A 15 -0.71 1.78 -2.81
CA GLN A 15 -2.02 1.56 -2.20
C GLN A 15 -2.84 0.52 -2.99
N LEU A 16 -2.81 0.55 -4.33
CA LEU A 16 -3.50 -0.43 -5.17
C LEU A 16 -2.89 -1.84 -5.04
N ALA A 17 -1.56 -1.94 -4.98
CA ALA A 17 -0.86 -3.21 -4.78
C ALA A 17 -1.19 -3.84 -3.42
N LEU A 18 -1.17 -3.03 -2.35
CA LEU A 18 -1.53 -3.50 -1.00
C LEU A 18 -3.00 -3.90 -0.92
N MET A 19 -3.94 -3.16 -1.52
CA MET A 19 -5.34 -3.58 -1.57
C MET A 19 -5.54 -4.90 -2.34
N SER A 20 -4.80 -5.09 -3.42
CA SER A 20 -4.81 -6.34 -4.18
C SER A 20 -4.27 -7.50 -3.33
N PHE A 21 -3.20 -7.27 -2.57
CA PHE A 21 -2.68 -8.24 -1.61
C PHE A 21 -3.74 -8.63 -0.57
N LYS A 22 -4.39 -7.66 0.07
CA LYS A 22 -5.47 -7.92 1.04
C LYS A 22 -6.58 -8.77 0.44
N PHE A 23 -7.01 -8.49 -0.79
CA PHE A 23 -8.06 -9.25 -1.45
C PHE A 23 -7.69 -10.72 -1.69
N LEU A 24 -6.41 -10.99 -1.96
CA LEU A 24 -5.90 -12.35 -2.19
C LEU A 24 -5.72 -13.15 -0.89
N VAL A 25 -5.67 -12.49 0.27
CA VAL A 25 -5.61 -13.15 1.57
C VAL A 25 -7.01 -13.65 1.95
N THR A 26 -7.27 -14.92 1.63
CA THR A 26 -8.57 -15.58 1.87
C THR A 26 -8.79 -16.05 3.31
N LYS A 27 -7.71 -16.13 4.11
CA LYS A 27 -7.76 -16.49 5.54
C LYS A 27 -6.87 -15.55 6.34
N ASP A 28 -7.50 -14.67 7.12
CA ASP A 28 -6.84 -13.79 8.09
C ASP A 28 -7.33 -14.13 9.51
N PRO A 29 -6.88 -15.25 10.10
CA PRO A 29 -7.40 -15.75 11.38
C PRO A 29 -7.14 -14.81 12.56
N TYR A 30 -6.18 -13.90 12.42
CA TYR A 30 -5.82 -12.91 13.44
C TYR A 30 -6.30 -11.51 13.10
N ASN A 31 -7.03 -11.35 11.99
CA ASN A 31 -7.59 -10.08 11.54
C ASN A 31 -6.53 -8.96 11.44
N VAL A 32 -5.31 -9.31 11.04
CA VAL A 32 -4.17 -8.38 10.96
C VAL A 32 -4.47 -7.28 9.94
N LEU A 33 -5.12 -7.63 8.84
CA LEU A 33 -5.44 -6.72 7.73
C LEU A 33 -6.74 -5.93 7.97
N SER A 34 -7.29 -5.97 9.18
CA SER A 34 -8.55 -5.30 9.55
C SER A 34 -8.49 -3.79 9.35
N ASN A 35 -7.37 -3.16 9.69
CA ASN A 35 -7.19 -1.71 9.57
C ASN A 35 -6.73 -1.27 8.16
N TRP A 36 -6.51 -2.19 7.22
CA TRP A 36 -6.21 -1.85 5.83
C TRP A 36 -7.46 -1.27 5.17
N ASN A 37 -7.64 0.04 5.30
CA ASN A 37 -8.82 0.79 4.88
C ASN A 37 -8.40 2.00 4.05
N SER A 38 -9.10 2.25 2.93
CA SER A 38 -8.86 3.39 2.03
C SER A 38 -9.11 4.75 2.68
N ASN A 39 -9.79 4.80 3.84
CA ASN A 39 -10.07 6.03 4.57
C ASN A 39 -8.88 6.54 5.39
N ILE A 40 -7.84 5.74 5.59
CA ILE A 40 -6.61 6.12 6.32
C ILE A 40 -5.39 5.92 5.42
N SER A 41 -4.27 6.56 5.76
CA SER A 41 -3.02 6.36 5.04
C SER A 41 -2.58 4.91 5.13
N PHE A 42 -2.12 4.33 4.02
CA PHE A 42 -1.59 2.97 4.02
C PHE A 42 -0.34 2.83 4.89
N CYS A 43 0.37 3.93 5.18
CA CYS A 43 1.48 3.94 6.12
C CYS A 43 1.06 3.64 7.57
N ASP A 44 -0.21 3.84 7.91
CA ASP A 44 -0.76 3.55 9.24
C ASP A 44 -1.37 2.14 9.31
N TRP A 45 -1.28 1.35 8.24
CA TRP A 45 -1.77 -0.01 8.20
C TRP A 45 -0.86 -0.96 8.99
N ASN A 46 -1.45 -1.97 9.62
CA ASN A 46 -0.70 -2.96 10.37
C ASN A 46 0.30 -3.67 9.45
N GLY A 47 1.57 -3.69 9.85
CA GLY A 47 2.65 -4.35 9.09
C GLY A 47 3.20 -3.54 7.91
N VAL A 48 2.68 -2.33 7.66
CA VAL A 48 3.24 -1.41 6.66
C VAL A 48 4.19 -0.45 7.35
N SER A 49 5.32 -0.15 6.70
CA SER A 49 6.29 0.84 7.16
C SER A 49 6.71 1.70 5.98
N CYS A 50 6.37 2.98 6.05
CA CYS A 50 6.78 3.95 5.03
C CYS A 50 8.14 4.55 5.37
N SER A 51 9.03 4.60 4.39
CA SER A 51 10.27 5.36 4.50
C SER A 51 10.07 6.75 3.89
N ARG A 52 10.72 7.78 4.45
CA ARG A 52 10.66 9.16 3.90
C ARG A 52 11.55 9.35 2.66
N GLY A 53 11.95 8.26 2.00
CA GLY A 53 12.93 8.25 0.91
C GLY A 53 12.37 8.53 -0.48
N SER A 54 11.05 8.67 -0.63
CA SER A 54 10.37 9.09 -1.86
C SER A 54 8.96 9.61 -1.54
N GLN A 55 8.90 10.77 -0.88
CA GLN A 55 7.68 11.57 -0.80
C GLN A 55 7.83 12.83 -1.65
#